data_AF-A0ABD8AXU9-F1
#
_entry.id   AF-A0ABD8AXU9-F1
#
_cell.length_a   1.000
_cell.length_b   1.000
_cell.length_c   1.000
_cell.angle_alpha   90.00
_cell.angle_beta   90.00
_cell.angle_gamma   90.00
#
_symmetry.space_group_name_H-M   'P 1'
#
loop_
_entity.id
_entity.type
_entity.pdbx_description
1 polymer ?
#
loop_
_entity_poly.entity_id
_entity_poly.type
_entity_poly.pdbx_seq_one_letter_code
_entity_poly.pdbx_strand_id
1 'polypeptide(L)'
;MKPTWADSLRFLRKLDGDKFTLVFFEVSDTGSALVGGGPEYFVVSITMDEHIYTLMNDKRGNSEISLVIGGQLGNYCDNICIELIPMLEVLKYFYETGKLHELHQWKQE
;
A
#
# COMPACT_ATOMS: atom_id res chain seq x y z
N MET A 1 -20.01 -6.12 8.30
CA MET A 1 -18.97 -6.82 9.08
C MET A 1 -17.63 -6.32 8.55
N LYS A 2 -16.72 -5.83 9.41
CA LYS A 2 -15.38 -5.42 8.97
C LYS A 2 -14.56 -6.68 8.64
N PRO A 3 -13.80 -6.71 7.53
CA PRO A 3 -12.98 -7.87 7.17
C PRO A 3 -11.94 -8.16 8.26
N THR A 4 -11.67 -9.44 8.52
CA THR A 4 -10.57 -9.84 9.41
C THR A 4 -9.23 -9.58 8.73
N TRP A 5 -8.13 -9.52 9.49
CA TRP A 5 -6.79 -9.46 8.89
C TRP A 5 -6.55 -10.61 7.89
N ALA A 6 -7.06 -11.81 8.17
CA ALA A 6 -6.94 -12.96 7.27
C ALA A 6 -7.64 -12.73 5.93
N ASP A 7 -8.80 -12.07 5.94
CA ASP A 7 -9.51 -11.67 4.72
C ASP A 7 -8.71 -10.61 3.94
N SER A 8 -8.24 -9.57 4.63
CA SER A 8 -7.40 -8.51 4.03
C SER A 8 -6.14 -9.09 3.39
N LEU A 9 -5.42 -9.97 4.10
CA LEU A 9 -4.24 -10.65 3.60
C LEU A 9 -4.52 -11.46 2.32
N ARG A 10 -5.69 -12.11 2.25
CA ARG A 10 -6.09 -12.87 1.07
C ARG A 10 -6.34 -11.95 -0.13
N PHE A 11 -6.90 -10.75 0.06
CA PHE A 11 -7.07 -9.77 -1.02
C PHE A 11 -5.74 -9.16 -1.46
N LEU A 12 -4.88 -8.78 -0.50
CA LEU A 12 -3.56 -8.23 -0.80
C LEU A 12 -2.69 -9.19 -1.63
N ARG A 13 -2.72 -10.49 -1.29
CA ARG A 13 -1.99 -11.53 -2.05
C ARG A 13 -2.56 -11.85 -3.42
N LYS A 14 -3.76 -11.35 -3.76
CA LYS A 14 -4.35 -11.52 -5.09
C LYS A 14 -3.91 -10.44 -6.07
N LEU A 15 -3.34 -9.35 -5.58
CA LEU A 15 -2.87 -8.26 -6.42
C LEU A 15 -1.83 -8.78 -7.42
N ASP A 16 -2.14 -8.70 -8.71
CA ASP A 16 -1.40 -9.32 -9.81
C ASP A 16 -1.01 -8.34 -10.92
N GLY A 17 -1.35 -7.06 -10.79
CA GLY A 17 -1.05 -6.05 -11.81
C GLY A 17 -1.83 -6.24 -13.12
N ASP A 18 -2.85 -7.10 -13.16
CA ASP A 18 -3.68 -7.37 -14.35
C ASP A 18 -5.18 -7.39 -14.00
N LYS A 19 -5.65 -8.46 -13.34
CA LYS A 19 -7.07 -8.63 -12.99
C LYS A 19 -7.43 -8.00 -11.65
N PHE A 20 -6.50 -8.05 -10.71
CA PHE A 20 -6.65 -7.47 -9.39
C PHE A 20 -5.50 -6.49 -9.18
N THR A 21 -5.79 -5.20 -9.30
CA THR A 21 -4.73 -4.16 -9.34
C THR A 21 -4.84 -3.16 -8.20
N LEU A 22 -5.88 -3.27 -7.38
CA LEU A 22 -6.17 -2.34 -6.31
C LEU A 22 -6.96 -3.02 -5.19
N VAL A 23 -6.55 -2.77 -3.95
CA VAL A 23 -7.28 -3.11 -2.74
C VAL A 23 -7.45 -1.82 -1.93
N PHE A 24 -8.67 -1.58 -1.47
CA PHE A 24 -9.02 -0.51 -0.55
C PHE A 24 -9.65 -1.14 0.69
N PHE A 25 -9.24 -0.71 1.88
CA PHE A 25 -9.95 -1.07 3.10
C PHE A 25 -9.90 0.04 4.16
N GLU A 26 -11.02 0.21 4.84
CA GLU A 26 -11.20 1.14 5.96
C GLU A 26 -10.91 0.42 7.28
N VAL A 27 -10.06 1.03 8.11
CA VAL A 27 -9.74 0.55 9.46
C VAL A 27 -10.64 1.26 10.49
N SER A 28 -10.80 2.57 10.35
CA SER A 28 -11.66 3.43 11.18
C SER A 28 -12.35 4.50 10.33
N ASP A 29 -13.17 5.35 10.95
CA ASP A 29 -13.87 6.44 10.26
C ASP A 29 -12.92 7.50 9.66
N THR A 30 -11.69 7.59 10.19
CA THR A 30 -10.65 8.53 9.73
C THR A 30 -9.42 7.83 9.15
N GLY A 31 -9.43 6.49 9.10
CA GLY A 31 -8.27 5.66 8.78
C GLY A 31 -8.57 4.66 7.67
N SER A 32 -7.91 4.79 6.52
CA SER A 32 -8.05 3.86 5.39
C SER A 32 -6.71 3.59 4.71
N ALA A 33 -6.60 2.44 4.04
CA ALA A 33 -5.44 2.09 3.23
C ALA A 33 -5.84 1.76 1.79
N LEU A 34 -5.00 2.20 0.85
CA LEU A 34 -5.07 1.88 -0.57
C LEU A 34 -3.77 1.20 -0.98
N VAL A 35 -3.88 0.04 -1.63
CA VAL A 35 -2.73 -0.76 -2.08
C VAL A 35 -2.93 -1.14 -3.54
N GLY A 36 -2.03 -0.65 -4.39
CA GLY A 36 -2.06 -0.88 -5.83
C GLY A 36 -0.86 -1.67 -6.33
N GLY A 37 -0.98 -2.31 -7.49
CA GLY A 37 0.12 -2.96 -8.20
C GLY A 37 0.05 -4.49 -8.15
N GLY A 38 1.21 -5.11 -7.96
CA GLY A 38 1.42 -6.55 -7.94
C GLY A 38 2.01 -7.13 -9.25
N PRO A 39 2.49 -8.39 -9.21
CA PRO A 39 2.74 -9.16 -7.99
C PRO A 39 4.10 -8.83 -7.33
N GLU A 40 4.99 -8.12 -8.03
CA GLU A 40 6.36 -7.85 -7.55
C GLU A 40 6.45 -6.60 -6.69
N TYR A 41 5.81 -5.51 -7.13
CA TYR A 41 5.86 -4.21 -6.47
C TYR A 41 4.46 -3.64 -6.23
N PHE A 42 4.34 -2.93 -5.12
CA PHE A 42 3.10 -2.34 -4.66
C PHE A 42 3.32 -0.87 -4.29
N VAL A 43 2.30 -0.04 -4.50
CA VAL A 43 2.24 1.31 -3.94
C VAL A 43 1.24 1.28 -2.79
N VAL A 44 1.66 1.75 -1.62
CA VAL A 44 0.85 1.79 -0.40
C VAL A 44 0.62 3.23 0.01
N SER A 45 -0.66 3.61 0.11
CA SER A 45 -1.08 4.90 0.65
C SER A 45 -2.00 4.68 1.85
N ILE A 46 -1.72 5.38 2.95
CA ILE A 46 -2.58 5.40 4.14
C ILE A 46 -3.14 6.80 4.29
N THR A 47 -4.46 6.89 4.47
CA THR A 47 -5.15 8.13 4.84
C THR A 47 -5.44 8.09 6.33
N MET A 48 -5.00 9.11 7.06
CA MET A 48 -5.26 9.32 8.48
C MET A 48 -5.52 10.81 8.73
N ASP A 49 -6.64 11.14 9.37
CA ASP A 49 -6.98 12.51 9.79
C ASP A 49 -6.82 13.53 8.64
N GLU A 50 -7.37 13.22 7.47
CA GLU A 50 -7.31 14.02 6.22
C GLU A 50 -5.93 14.11 5.54
N HIS A 51 -4.89 13.50 6.12
CA HIS A 51 -3.56 13.42 5.52
C HIS A 51 -3.34 12.10 4.79
N ILE A 52 -2.61 12.14 3.67
CA ILE A 52 -2.22 10.96 2.90
C ILE A 52 -0.72 10.73 3.08
N TYR A 53 -0.36 9.49 3.39
CA TYR A 53 1.00 9.04 3.60
C TYR A 53 1.32 7.91 2.62
N THR A 54 2.33 8.10 1.80
CA THR A 54 2.85 7.10 0.87
C THR A 54 4.05 6.39 1.49
N LEU A 55 4.03 5.05 1.53
CA LEU A 55 5.14 4.26 2.04
C LEU A 55 6.36 4.35 1.12
N MET A 56 7.53 4.49 1.71
CA MET A 56 8.81 4.57 1.00
C MET A 56 9.76 3.44 1.39
N ASN A 57 10.63 3.07 0.45
CA ASN A 57 11.80 2.22 0.68
C ASN A 57 13.10 3.06 0.66
N ASP A 58 14.26 2.41 0.86
CA ASP A 58 15.56 3.08 0.96
C ASP A 58 16.18 3.52 -0.38
N LYS A 59 15.48 3.34 -1.51
CA LYS A 59 15.96 3.78 -2.83
C LYS A 59 15.88 5.30 -2.95
N ARG A 60 16.66 5.84 -3.88
CA ARG A 60 16.78 7.30 -4.08
C ARG A 60 15.63 7.93 -4.87
N GLY A 61 14.81 7.15 -5.58
CA GLY A 61 13.76 7.71 -6.44
C GLY A 61 14.26 8.13 -7.83
N ASN A 62 15.39 7.58 -8.28
CA ASN A 62 16.05 7.99 -9.54
C ASN A 62 15.66 7.11 -10.74
N SER A 63 14.74 6.18 -10.55
CA SER A 63 14.27 5.26 -11.59
C SER A 63 12.77 5.09 -11.47
N GLU A 64 12.14 4.66 -12.55
CA GLU A 64 10.70 4.42 -12.60
C GLU A 64 10.41 2.94 -12.79
N ILE A 65 9.32 2.48 -12.19
CA ILE A 65 8.74 1.15 -12.37
C ILE A 65 7.32 1.35 -12.91
N SER A 66 7.01 0.68 -14.01
CA SER A 66 5.66 0.70 -14.59
C SER A 66 4.76 -0.29 -13.83
N LEU A 67 3.67 0.21 -13.27
CA LEU A 67 2.68 -0.59 -12.54
C LEU A 67 1.27 -0.30 -13.07
N VAL A 68 0.40 -1.31 -13.02
CA VAL A 68 -1.04 -1.11 -13.22
C VAL A 68 -1.70 -0.97 -11.85
N ILE A 69 -2.31 0.19 -11.61
CA ILE A 69 -3.00 0.51 -10.36
C ILE A 69 -4.40 0.99 -10.71
N GLY A 70 -5.42 0.37 -10.09
CA GLY A 70 -6.82 0.69 -10.41
C GLY A 70 -7.19 0.51 -11.89
N GLY A 71 -6.54 -0.44 -12.59
CA GLY A 71 -6.73 -0.70 -14.02
C GLY A 71 -6.00 0.26 -14.96
N GLN A 72 -5.22 1.21 -14.43
CA GLN A 72 -4.47 2.18 -15.23
C GLN A 72 -2.97 1.94 -15.12
N LEU A 73 -2.29 1.89 -16.28
CA LEU A 73 -0.83 1.87 -16.34
C LEU A 73 -0.26 3.24 -15.94
N GLY A 74 0.71 3.25 -15.04
CA GLY A 74 1.46 4.43 -14.64
C GLY A 74 2.92 4.10 -14.35
N ASN A 75 3.78 5.12 -14.43
CA ASN A 75 5.17 5.03 -14.01
C ASN A 75 5.32 5.63 -12.62
N TYR A 76 5.93 4.89 -11.71
CA TYR A 76 6.10 5.27 -10.32
C TYR A 76 7.58 5.29 -9.96
N CYS A 77 8.01 6.25 -9.14
CA CYS A 77 9.39 6.27 -8.65
C CYS A 77 9.69 4.98 -7.88
N ASP A 78 10.89 4.44 -8.08
CA ASP A 78 11.32 3.18 -7.47
C ASP A 78 11.30 3.20 -5.94
N ASN A 79 11.41 4.39 -5.33
CA ASN A 79 11.38 4.60 -3.88
C ASN A 79 10.00 4.52 -3.24
N ILE A 80 8.92 4.48 -4.02
CA ILE A 80 7.55 4.21 -3.54
C ILE A 80 6.99 2.85 -4.02
N CYS A 81 7.82 2.07 -4.71
CA CYS A 81 7.50 0.73 -5.16
C CYS A 81 8.02 -0.29 -4.15
N ILE A 82 7.12 -0.86 -3.35
CA ILE A 82 7.42 -1.66 -2.16
C ILE A 82 7.24 -3.13 -2.48
N GLU A 83 8.16 -3.99 -2.04
CA GLU A 83 8.02 -5.44 -2.16
C GLU A 83 6.89 -5.99 -1.26
N LEU A 84 6.48 -7.23 -1.53
CA LEU A 84 5.37 -7.88 -0.82
C LEU A 84 5.54 -7.88 0.72
N ILE A 85 6.74 -8.20 1.23
CA ILE A 85 6.93 -8.40 2.68
C ILE A 85 6.81 -7.10 3.47
N PRO A 86 7.54 -6.01 3.15
CA PRO A 86 7.38 -4.73 3.85
C PRO A 86 5.96 -4.16 3.71
N MET A 87 5.33 -4.34 2.55
CA MET A 87 3.93 -3.95 2.33
C MET A 87 2.99 -4.66 3.32
N LEU A 88 3.11 -5.98 3.48
CA LEU A 88 2.27 -6.75 4.41
C LEU A 88 2.54 -6.39 5.88
N GLU A 89 3.79 -6.13 6.24
CA GLU A 89 4.19 -5.73 7.60
C GLU A 89 3.51 -4.41 8.01
N VAL A 90 3.63 -3.38 7.18
CA VAL A 90 3.03 -2.07 7.43
C VAL A 90 1.51 -2.13 7.49
N LEU A 91 0.87 -2.82 6.56
CA LEU A 91 -0.58 -2.90 6.51
C LEU A 91 -1.14 -3.69 7.69
N LYS A 92 -0.42 -4.70 8.17
CA LYS A 92 -0.79 -5.41 9.39
C LYS A 92 -0.72 -4.48 10.60
N TYR A 93 0.38 -3.75 10.74
CA TYR A 93 0.54 -2.79 11.83
C TYR A 93 -0.55 -1.71 11.80
N PHE A 94 -0.86 -1.16 10.63
CA PHE A 94 -1.94 -0.19 10.46
C PHE A 94 -3.30 -0.79 10.80
N TYR A 95 -3.59 -2.00 10.34
CA TYR A 95 -4.84 -2.69 10.66
C TYR A 95 -5.03 -2.92 12.17
N GLU A 96 -3.95 -3.29 12.88
CA GLU A 96 -3.99 -3.61 14.31
C GLU A 96 -4.00 -2.36 15.20
N THR A 97 -3.35 -1.27 14.77
CA THR A 97 -3.09 -0.11 15.63
C THR A 97 -3.75 1.19 15.18
N GLY A 98 -4.15 1.28 13.91
CA GLY A 98 -4.59 2.52 13.27
C GLY A 98 -3.49 3.56 13.11
N LYS A 99 -2.20 3.17 13.18
CA LYS A 99 -1.05 4.09 13.11
C LYS A 99 -0.10 3.74 11.97
N LEU A 100 0.71 4.71 11.57
CA LEU A 100 1.86 4.49 10.68
C LEU A 100 2.95 3.71 11.40
N HIS A 101 3.61 2.78 10.69
CA HIS A 101 4.72 2.02 11.27
C HIS A 101 5.97 2.91 11.34
N GLU A 102 6.44 3.21 12.55
CA GLU A 102 7.51 4.20 12.82
C GLU A 102 8.91 3.78 12.33
N LEU A 103 9.12 2.49 12.05
CA LEU A 103 10.37 1.95 11.51
C LEU A 103 10.46 2.08 9.99
N HIS A 104 9.43 2.60 9.33
CA HIS A 104 9.39 2.77 7.88
C HIS A 104 9.30 4.25 7.53
N GLN A 105 9.74 4.57 6.31
CA GLN A 105 9.75 5.92 5.79
C GLN A 105 8.42 6.23 5.11
N TRP A 106 7.93 7.45 5.34
CA TRP A 106 6.65 7.92 4.81
C TRP A 106 6.84 9.27 4.14
N LYS A 107 6.26 9.42 2.95
CA LYS A 107 6.06 10.72 2.32
C LYS A 107 4.64 11.18 2.63
N GLN A 108 4.50 12.32 3.32
CA GLN A 108 3.22 13.00 3.41
C GLN A 108 2.99 13.79 2.11
N GLU A 109 1.81 13.64 1.51
CA GLU A 109 1.40 14.38 0.30
C GLU A 109 0.93 15.81 0.61
#